data_AF-A0ABC9NTP6-F1
#
_entry.id   AF-A0ABC9NTP6-F1
#
_cell.length_a   1.000
_cell.length_b   1.000
_cell.length_c   1.000
_cell.angle_alpha   90.00
_cell.angle_beta   90.00
_cell.angle_gamma   90.00
#
_symmetry.space_group_name_H-M   'P 1'
#
loop_
_entity.id
_entity.type
_entity.pdbx_description
1 polymer ?
#
loop_
_entity_poly.entity_id
_entity_poly.type
_entity_poly.pdbx_seq_one_letter_code
_entity_poly.pdbx_strand_id
1 'polypeptide(L)'
;MPKTTCPICLIHSVALPHGVCQVCFNRLKAWHFHTSDFWKESWEILSSPCLSAIDVAVIIVDAAGESLLETQREKEWHLRRLLFIGDCIDHLDDAVFFPVPRSEINACKKMAIDYWHHQSSLSITLDDISGHICSSLNIRSFSKWDATMLIGLLASGEDNLDFMWWQFIESAVCCIRNKFSEEEWLNLFHKHFHIELQRWAQQPVEQYELYFHEITEDVAFNHNKKL
;
A
#
# COMPACT_ATOMS: atom_id res chain seq x y z
N MET A 1 17.51 -28.11 -6.01
CA MET A 1 16.56 -27.05 -6.38
C MET A 1 17.32 -25.75 -6.52
N PRO A 2 17.06 -24.92 -7.55
CA PRO A 2 17.68 -23.60 -7.62
C PRO A 2 17.24 -22.82 -6.38
N LYS A 3 18.21 -22.28 -5.64
CA LYS A 3 17.90 -21.39 -4.51
C LYS A 3 17.37 -20.09 -5.09
N THR A 4 16.07 -19.89 -5.04
CA THR A 4 15.45 -18.59 -5.34
C THR A 4 15.90 -17.59 -4.27
N THR A 5 16.39 -16.44 -4.71
CA THR A 5 16.72 -15.33 -3.81
C THR A 5 15.44 -14.77 -3.21
N CYS A 6 15.46 -14.42 -1.93
CA CYS A 6 14.33 -13.80 -1.24
C CYS A 6 13.96 -12.50 -1.95
N PRO A 7 12.71 -12.36 -2.41
CA PRO A 7 12.30 -11.21 -3.19
C PRO A 7 12.21 -9.91 -2.37
N ILE A 8 12.22 -10.00 -1.03
CA ILE A 8 12.20 -8.81 -0.15
C ILE A 8 13.61 -8.26 0.04
N CYS A 9 14.52 -9.06 0.60
CA CYS A 9 15.87 -8.58 0.90
C CYS A 9 16.84 -8.68 -0.27
N LEU A 10 16.53 -9.47 -1.30
CA LEU A 10 17.40 -9.75 -2.45
C LEU A 10 18.80 -10.31 -2.10
N ILE A 11 18.99 -10.79 -0.86
CA ILE A 11 20.29 -11.25 -0.33
C ILE A 11 20.26 -12.75 -0.03
N HIS A 12 19.33 -13.17 0.84
CA HIS A 12 19.28 -14.53 1.35
C HIS A 12 18.38 -15.41 0.47
N SER A 13 18.58 -16.73 0.49
CA SER A 13 17.66 -17.65 -0.19
C SER A 13 16.30 -17.73 0.50
N VAL A 14 15.24 -17.95 -0.26
CA VAL A 14 13.89 -18.25 0.24
C VAL A 14 13.94 -19.48 1.17
N ALA A 15 13.22 -19.40 2.29
CA ALA A 15 13.11 -20.47 3.27
C ALA A 15 11.69 -21.05 3.23
N LEU A 16 11.54 -22.22 2.62
CA LEU A 16 10.26 -22.93 2.58
C LEU A 16 9.79 -23.27 4.01
N PRO A 17 8.47 -23.24 4.28
CA PRO A 17 7.36 -23.05 3.34
C PRO A 17 7.03 -21.59 2.97
N HIS A 18 7.80 -20.62 3.44
CA HIS A 18 7.53 -19.20 3.19
C HIS A 18 8.02 -18.76 1.80
N GLY A 19 7.40 -17.71 1.27
CA GLY A 19 7.85 -17.00 0.06
C GLY A 19 9.05 -16.08 0.29
N VAL A 20 9.57 -16.00 1.52
CA VAL A 20 10.68 -15.13 1.92
C VAL A 20 11.79 -15.93 2.64
N CYS A 21 12.95 -15.31 2.87
CA CYS A 21 13.99 -15.93 3.68
C CYS A 21 13.65 -15.94 5.18
N GLN A 22 14.34 -16.80 5.93
CA GLN A 22 14.18 -16.91 7.38
C GLN A 22 14.45 -15.59 8.11
N VAL A 23 15.38 -14.78 7.62
CA VAL A 23 15.71 -13.48 8.23
C VAL A 23 14.54 -12.51 8.10
N CYS A 24 13.96 -12.36 6.90
CA CYS A 24 12.79 -11.51 6.69
C CYS A 24 11.57 -12.02 7.47
N PHE A 25 11.35 -13.34 7.49
CA PHE A 25 10.26 -13.94 8.27
C PHE A 25 10.41 -13.63 9.77
N ASN A 26 11.57 -13.92 10.37
CA ASN A 26 11.82 -13.66 11.79
C ASN A 26 11.74 -12.17 12.12
N ARG A 27 12.17 -11.32 11.19
CA ARG A 27 12.10 -9.86 11.32
C ARG A 27 10.67 -9.37 11.37
N LEU A 28 9.83 -9.77 10.42
CA LEU A 28 8.41 -9.41 10.42
C LEU A 28 7.73 -9.92 11.69
N LYS A 29 8.04 -11.16 12.08
CA LYS A 29 7.53 -11.77 13.30
C LYS A 29 7.88 -10.92 14.54
N ALA A 30 9.13 -10.49 14.67
CA ALA A 30 9.56 -9.63 15.76
C ALA A 30 8.84 -8.26 15.73
N TRP A 31 8.76 -7.62 14.57
CA TRP A 31 8.12 -6.31 14.41
C TRP A 31 6.70 -6.28 14.96
N HIS A 32 5.86 -7.25 14.60
CA HIS A 32 4.49 -7.28 15.10
C HIS A 32 4.35 -7.65 16.59
N PHE A 33 5.30 -8.34 17.22
CA PHE A 33 5.23 -8.57 18.68
C PHE A 33 5.38 -7.26 19.48
N HIS A 34 5.82 -6.19 18.83
CA HIS A 34 6.08 -4.89 19.44
C HIS A 34 5.10 -3.78 18.98
N THR A 35 4.15 -4.06 18.08
CA THR A 35 3.10 -3.09 17.68
C THR A 35 1.83 -3.24 18.55
N SER A 36 1.08 -2.14 18.72
CA SER A 36 -0.16 -2.12 19.50
C SER A 36 -1.26 -3.03 18.90
N ASP A 37 -2.31 -3.33 19.68
CA ASP A 37 -3.41 -4.26 19.34
C ASP A 37 -4.11 -4.05 17.97
N PHE A 38 -3.82 -2.96 17.27
CA PHE A 38 -4.38 -2.61 15.95
C PHE A 38 -4.06 -3.65 14.85
N TRP A 39 -2.89 -4.29 14.89
CA TRP A 39 -2.45 -5.28 13.88
C TRP A 39 -2.69 -6.74 14.27
N LYS A 40 -3.43 -6.98 15.35
CA LYS A 40 -3.58 -8.31 15.97
C LYS A 40 -4.37 -9.28 15.10
N GLU A 41 -5.38 -8.79 14.36
CA GLU A 41 -6.18 -9.58 13.42
C GLU A 41 -5.38 -9.95 12.15
N SER A 42 -4.50 -9.06 11.67
CA SER A 42 -3.60 -9.33 10.55
C SER A 42 -2.62 -10.49 10.86
N TRP A 43 -2.29 -10.73 12.13
CA TRP A 43 -1.40 -11.81 12.54
C TRP A 43 -1.99 -13.21 12.39
N GLU A 44 -3.29 -13.41 12.60
CA GLU A 44 -3.91 -14.74 12.39
C GLU A 44 -3.79 -15.17 10.92
N ILE A 45 -3.70 -14.21 10.01
CA ILE A 45 -3.42 -14.39 8.57
C ILE A 45 -1.92 -14.62 8.32
N LEU A 46 -1.01 -13.94 9.04
CA LEU A 46 0.45 -14.02 8.85
C LEU A 46 1.13 -15.19 9.57
N SER A 47 0.46 -15.74 10.60
CA SER A 47 0.80 -17.03 11.22
C SER A 47 0.33 -18.23 10.40
N SER A 48 -0.25 -17.97 9.22
CA SER A 48 -0.42 -18.96 8.16
C SER A 48 0.91 -19.68 7.87
N PRO A 49 0.90 -21.01 7.67
CA PRO A 49 2.10 -21.77 7.40
C PRO A 49 2.83 -21.35 6.10
N CYS A 50 2.28 -20.44 5.29
CA CYS A 50 2.83 -20.03 3.99
C CYS A 50 2.76 -18.50 3.78
N LEU A 51 3.47 -17.73 4.61
CA LEU A 51 3.63 -16.28 4.40
C LEU A 51 4.15 -15.96 2.98
N SER A 52 3.38 -15.22 2.18
CA SER A 52 3.81 -14.79 0.84
C SER A 52 4.71 -13.55 0.93
N ALA A 53 5.62 -13.40 -0.03
CA ALA A 53 6.41 -12.19 -0.17
C ALA A 53 5.54 -10.95 -0.44
N ILE A 54 4.37 -11.11 -1.08
CA ILE A 54 3.44 -10.00 -1.33
C ILE A 54 2.95 -9.42 -0.01
N ASP A 55 2.56 -10.28 0.95
CA ASP A 55 2.08 -9.83 2.27
C ASP A 55 3.15 -9.06 3.02
N VAL A 56 4.39 -9.57 2.97
CA VAL A 56 5.55 -8.89 3.58
C VAL A 56 5.79 -7.52 2.94
N ALA A 57 5.72 -7.43 1.61
CA ALA A 57 5.92 -6.18 0.90
C ALA A 57 4.82 -5.15 1.23
N VAL A 58 3.56 -5.56 1.25
CA VAL A 58 2.42 -4.72 1.64
C VAL A 58 2.66 -4.10 3.02
N ILE A 59 2.96 -4.93 4.02
CA ILE A 59 3.15 -4.46 5.40
C ILE A 59 4.31 -3.46 5.50
N ILE A 60 5.43 -3.75 4.85
CA ILE A 60 6.59 -2.84 4.85
C ILE A 60 6.20 -1.49 4.26
N VAL A 61 5.48 -1.49 3.14
CA VAL A 61 5.14 -0.27 2.40
C VAL A 61 4.10 0.54 3.16
N ASP A 62 2.98 -0.04 3.60
CA ASP A 62 1.94 0.71 4.32
C ASP A 62 2.49 1.32 5.63
N ALA A 63 3.28 0.56 6.40
CA ALA A 63 3.88 1.10 7.62
C ALA A 63 5.00 2.12 7.36
N ALA A 64 5.73 2.02 6.25
CA ALA A 64 6.64 3.09 5.83
C ALA A 64 5.86 4.38 5.53
N GLY A 65 4.64 4.23 4.99
CA GLY A 65 3.71 5.32 4.77
C GLY A 65 3.32 6.04 6.05
N GLU A 66 2.95 5.32 7.10
CA GLU A 66 2.62 5.89 8.42
C GLU A 66 3.71 6.88 8.87
N SER A 67 4.98 6.44 8.87
CA SER A 67 6.10 7.29 9.28
C SER A 67 6.32 8.53 8.42
N LEU A 68 5.91 8.50 7.14
CA LEU A 68 6.07 9.61 6.21
C LEU A 68 4.90 10.59 6.26
N LEU A 69 3.69 10.10 6.58
CA LEU A 69 2.48 10.90 6.76
C LEU A 69 2.57 11.79 8.00
N GLU A 70 3.36 11.41 9.00
CA GLU A 70 3.71 12.26 10.14
C GLU A 70 4.69 13.41 9.79
N THR A 71 5.16 13.49 8.53
CA THR A 71 6.16 14.46 8.07
C THR A 71 5.67 15.32 6.90
N GLN A 72 6.41 16.38 6.55
CA GLN A 72 6.13 17.23 5.38
C GLN A 72 6.24 16.51 4.01
N ARG A 73 6.51 15.19 3.97
CA ARG A 73 6.67 14.39 2.75
C ARG A 73 5.43 13.58 2.37
N GLU A 74 4.32 13.75 3.06
CA GLU A 74 3.04 13.09 2.80
C GLU A 74 2.64 13.11 1.31
N LYS A 75 2.69 14.28 0.66
CA LYS A 75 2.31 14.42 -0.76
C LYS A 75 3.16 13.57 -1.69
N GLU A 76 4.47 13.50 -1.45
CA GLU A 76 5.40 12.70 -2.24
C GLU A 76 5.14 11.20 -2.03
N TRP A 77 4.86 10.80 -0.79
CA TRP A 77 4.47 9.42 -0.48
C TRP A 77 3.16 9.04 -1.18
N HIS A 78 2.12 9.86 -1.04
CA HIS A 78 0.84 9.60 -1.67
C HIS A 78 0.95 9.55 -3.20
N LEU A 79 1.70 10.46 -3.83
CA LEU A 79 1.97 10.38 -5.28
C LEU A 79 2.62 9.06 -5.68
N ARG A 80 3.58 8.52 -4.91
CA ARG A 80 4.17 7.20 -5.19
C ARG A 80 3.14 6.07 -5.08
N ARG A 81 2.27 6.11 -4.07
CA ARG A 81 1.14 5.16 -3.94
C ARG A 81 0.23 5.22 -5.18
N LEU A 82 -0.14 6.41 -5.62
CA LEU A 82 -0.97 6.60 -6.81
C LEU A 82 -0.32 6.10 -8.09
N LEU A 83 0.99 6.32 -8.26
CA LEU A 83 1.74 5.82 -9.42
C LEU A 83 1.81 4.28 -9.42
N PHE A 84 1.97 3.66 -8.24
CA PHE A 84 1.88 2.21 -8.09
C PHE A 84 0.50 1.68 -8.53
N ILE A 85 -0.60 2.30 -8.07
CA ILE A 85 -1.96 1.95 -8.50
C ILE A 85 -2.14 2.17 -10.00
N GLY A 86 -1.61 3.27 -10.52
CA GLY A 86 -1.67 3.60 -11.94
C GLY A 86 -1.02 2.54 -12.81
N ASP A 87 0.13 2.03 -12.41
CA ASP A 87 0.79 0.90 -13.08
C ASP A 87 -0.01 -0.39 -12.92
N CYS A 88 -0.59 -0.67 -11.75
CA CYS A 88 -1.47 -1.82 -11.59
C CYS A 88 -2.61 -1.78 -12.62
N ILE A 89 -3.28 -0.64 -12.76
CA ILE A 89 -4.35 -0.46 -13.75
C ILE A 89 -3.86 -0.73 -15.17
N ASP A 90 -2.65 -0.29 -15.53
CA ASP A 90 -2.07 -0.51 -16.86
C ASP A 90 -1.80 -1.98 -17.18
N HIS A 91 -1.50 -2.80 -16.17
CA HIS A 91 -1.22 -4.23 -16.35
C HIS A 91 -2.48 -5.11 -16.29
N LEU A 92 -3.63 -4.59 -15.83
CA LEU A 92 -4.88 -5.34 -15.82
C LEU A 92 -5.39 -5.59 -17.25
N ASP A 93 -6.00 -6.76 -17.49
CA ASP A 93 -6.67 -7.08 -18.75
C ASP A 93 -7.87 -6.15 -19.01
N ASP A 94 -8.09 -5.74 -20.27
CA ASP A 94 -9.22 -4.88 -20.66
C ASP A 94 -10.59 -5.47 -20.28
N ALA A 95 -10.71 -6.81 -20.24
CA ALA A 95 -11.93 -7.50 -19.83
C ALA A 95 -12.33 -7.21 -18.38
N VAL A 96 -11.39 -6.78 -17.53
CA VAL A 96 -11.67 -6.40 -16.14
C VAL A 96 -12.57 -5.17 -16.05
N PHE A 97 -12.43 -4.24 -17.00
CA PHE A 97 -13.18 -2.98 -17.03
C PHE A 97 -14.30 -2.98 -18.06
N PHE A 98 -14.53 -4.08 -18.77
CA PHE A 98 -15.57 -4.16 -19.79
C PHE A 98 -16.96 -3.76 -19.22
N PRO A 99 -17.75 -2.90 -19.93
CA PRO A 99 -17.57 -2.45 -21.31
C PRO A 99 -16.78 -1.13 -21.47
N VAL A 100 -16.13 -0.62 -20.43
CA VAL A 100 -15.41 0.66 -20.51
C VAL A 100 -14.16 0.52 -21.40
N PRO A 101 -13.98 1.40 -22.41
CA PRO A 101 -12.76 1.45 -23.20
C PRO A 101 -11.51 1.83 -22.38
N ARG A 102 -10.36 1.20 -22.68
CA ARG A 102 -9.06 1.53 -22.07
C ARG A 102 -8.70 3.02 -22.13
N SER A 103 -9.09 3.71 -23.22
CA SER A 103 -8.85 5.15 -23.36
C SER A 103 -9.55 5.99 -22.30
N GLU A 104 -10.74 5.58 -21.88
CA GLU A 104 -11.52 6.27 -20.85
C GLU A 104 -10.94 6.00 -19.46
N ILE A 105 -10.55 4.75 -19.17
CA ILE A 105 -9.78 4.39 -17.97
C ILE A 105 -8.50 5.22 -17.86
N ASN A 106 -7.74 5.35 -18.95
CA ASN A 106 -6.51 6.13 -18.99
C ASN A 106 -6.76 7.63 -18.79
N ALA A 107 -7.86 8.17 -19.32
CA ALA A 107 -8.24 9.56 -19.11
C ALA A 107 -8.59 9.82 -17.63
N CYS A 108 -9.40 8.96 -17.01
CA CYS A 108 -9.73 9.01 -15.59
C CYS A 108 -8.48 8.93 -14.70
N LYS A 109 -7.61 7.94 -14.94
CA LYS A 109 -6.34 7.78 -14.23
C LYS A 109 -5.47 9.04 -14.34
N LYS A 110 -5.31 9.56 -15.56
CA LYS A 110 -4.49 10.75 -15.82
C LYS A 110 -5.04 11.98 -15.08
N MET A 111 -6.36 12.19 -15.13
CA MET A 111 -7.02 13.30 -14.45
C MET A 111 -6.74 13.29 -12.94
N ALA A 112 -6.87 12.12 -12.31
CA ALA A 112 -6.62 11.97 -10.89
C ALA A 112 -5.15 12.21 -10.51
N ILE A 113 -4.20 11.62 -11.25
CA ILE A 113 -2.76 11.82 -10.99
C ILE A 113 -2.33 13.28 -11.23
N ASP A 114 -2.81 13.90 -12.31
CA ASP A 114 -2.51 15.30 -12.63
C ASP A 114 -3.00 16.26 -11.53
N TYR A 115 -4.16 15.96 -10.90
CA TYR A 115 -4.64 16.73 -9.75
C TYR A 115 -3.63 16.72 -8.60
N TRP A 116 -3.14 15.55 -8.21
CA TRP A 116 -2.18 15.46 -7.11
C TRP A 116 -0.86 16.14 -7.43
N HIS A 117 -0.40 16.13 -8.69
CA HIS A 117 0.77 16.91 -9.08
C HIS A 117 0.53 18.43 -8.95
N HIS A 118 -0.65 18.92 -9.35
CA HIS A 118 -0.90 20.36 -9.55
C HIS A 118 -1.92 20.98 -8.57
N GLN A 119 -2.21 20.31 -7.45
CA GLN A 119 -3.26 20.61 -6.46
C GLN A 119 -3.45 22.11 -6.13
N SER A 120 -2.39 22.91 -6.07
CA SER A 120 -2.43 24.33 -5.74
C SER A 120 -2.86 25.27 -6.89
N SER A 121 -3.13 24.75 -8.10
CA SER A 121 -3.40 25.55 -9.30
C SER A 121 -4.74 25.26 -9.98
N LEU A 122 -5.51 24.29 -9.46
CA LEU A 122 -6.73 23.82 -10.10
C LEU A 122 -7.98 24.28 -9.34
N SER A 123 -9.02 24.64 -10.08
CA SER A 123 -10.34 24.96 -9.51
C SER A 123 -11.23 23.72 -9.34
N ILE A 124 -10.78 22.55 -9.81
CA ILE A 124 -11.48 21.27 -9.70
C ILE A 124 -11.09 20.57 -8.41
N THR A 125 -12.05 19.97 -7.71
CA THR A 125 -11.82 19.24 -6.45
C THR A 125 -11.64 17.73 -6.70
N LEU A 126 -11.16 16.98 -5.69
CA LEU A 126 -11.15 15.50 -5.77
C LEU A 126 -12.56 14.93 -5.91
N ASP A 127 -13.56 15.53 -5.27
CA ASP A 127 -14.95 15.09 -5.36
C ASP A 127 -15.50 15.28 -6.78
N ASP A 128 -15.14 16.38 -7.46
CA ASP A 128 -15.50 16.59 -8.87
C ASP A 128 -14.89 15.51 -9.78
N ILE A 129 -13.61 15.17 -9.56
CA ILE A 129 -12.91 14.12 -10.31
C ILE A 129 -13.54 12.76 -10.01
N SER A 130 -13.80 12.45 -8.75
CA SER A 130 -14.45 11.21 -8.31
C SER A 130 -15.84 11.06 -8.92
N GLY A 131 -16.64 12.14 -8.94
CA GLY A 131 -17.95 12.17 -9.58
C GLY A 131 -17.87 11.95 -11.10
N HIS A 132 -16.89 12.57 -11.77
CA HIS A 132 -16.65 12.34 -13.20
C HIS A 132 -16.29 10.87 -13.46
N ILE A 133 -15.38 10.30 -12.69
CA ILE A 133 -14.98 8.88 -12.79
C ILE A 133 -16.18 7.96 -12.59
N CYS A 134 -16.98 8.17 -11.55
CA CYS A 134 -18.16 7.35 -11.28
C CYS A 134 -19.15 7.39 -12.45
N SER A 135 -19.35 8.58 -13.04
CA SER A 135 -20.21 8.76 -14.21
C SER A 135 -19.64 8.06 -15.45
N SER A 136 -18.39 8.34 -15.81
CA SER A 136 -17.73 7.83 -17.02
C SER A 136 -17.62 6.30 -16.99
N LEU A 137 -17.32 5.73 -15.83
CA LEU A 137 -17.13 4.29 -15.66
C LEU A 137 -18.39 3.54 -15.23
N ASN A 138 -19.52 4.24 -15.08
CA ASN A 138 -20.77 3.69 -14.55
C ASN A 138 -20.58 2.95 -13.21
N ILE A 139 -19.68 3.47 -12.36
CA ILE A 139 -19.42 2.92 -11.03
C ILE A 139 -20.48 3.47 -10.09
N ARG A 140 -21.36 2.58 -9.62
CA ARG A 140 -22.44 2.94 -8.69
C ARG A 140 -21.95 3.15 -7.26
N SER A 141 -20.86 2.48 -6.89
CA SER A 141 -20.24 2.52 -5.56
C SER A 141 -18.90 1.79 -5.58
N PHE A 142 -17.94 2.30 -4.82
CA PHE A 142 -16.66 1.68 -4.53
C PHE A 142 -16.71 0.63 -3.41
N SER A 143 -17.91 0.26 -2.93
CA SER A 143 -18.09 -0.77 -1.90
C SER A 143 -17.73 -2.18 -2.36
N LYS A 144 -17.54 -2.38 -3.67
CA LYS A 144 -17.01 -3.63 -4.21
C LYS A 144 -15.49 -3.57 -4.16
N TRP A 145 -14.90 -4.47 -3.38
CA TRP A 145 -13.46 -4.68 -3.29
C TRP A 145 -12.93 -5.37 -4.56
N ASP A 146 -12.99 -4.66 -5.69
CA ASP A 146 -12.58 -5.14 -7.02
C ASP A 146 -11.75 -4.07 -7.77
N ALA A 147 -11.39 -4.36 -9.03
CA ALA A 147 -10.55 -3.47 -9.83
C ALA A 147 -11.10 -2.04 -10.02
N THR A 148 -12.42 -1.83 -9.90
CA THR A 148 -13.01 -0.48 -9.99
C THR A 148 -12.66 0.38 -8.77
N MET A 149 -12.42 -0.25 -7.62
CA MET A 149 -11.94 0.41 -6.40
C MET A 149 -10.59 1.09 -6.61
N LEU A 150 -9.69 0.50 -7.42
CA LEU A 150 -8.39 1.11 -7.71
C LEU A 150 -8.53 2.49 -8.34
N ILE A 151 -9.52 2.68 -9.22
CA ILE A 151 -9.77 3.97 -9.85
C ILE A 151 -10.38 4.95 -8.84
N GLY A 152 -11.20 4.47 -7.91
CA GLY A 152 -11.70 5.25 -6.78
C GLY A 152 -10.57 5.72 -5.84
N LEU A 153 -9.62 4.85 -5.53
CA LEU A 153 -8.43 5.18 -4.73
C LEU A 153 -7.61 6.31 -5.36
N LEU A 154 -7.53 6.39 -6.70
CA LEU A 154 -6.82 7.48 -7.36
C LEU A 154 -7.43 8.86 -7.11
N ALA A 155 -8.75 8.92 -6.96
CA ALA A 155 -9.54 10.15 -6.87
C ALA A 155 -10.13 10.38 -5.47
N SER A 156 -9.55 9.77 -4.44
CA SER A 156 -9.99 9.93 -3.05
C SER A 156 -8.87 10.49 -2.19
N GLY A 157 -9.22 11.42 -1.29
CA GLY A 157 -8.31 11.95 -0.27
C GLY A 157 -8.45 11.22 1.06
N GLU A 158 -7.63 11.59 2.04
CA GLU A 158 -7.62 11.00 3.39
C GLU A 158 -9.01 10.99 4.04
N ASP A 159 -9.70 12.14 4.04
CA ASP A 159 -11.04 12.30 4.64
C ASP A 159 -12.07 11.31 4.09
N ASN A 160 -11.92 10.88 2.83
CA ASN A 160 -12.83 9.97 2.16
C ASN A 160 -12.43 8.49 2.30
N LEU A 161 -11.17 8.22 2.65
CA LEU A 161 -10.61 6.87 2.68
C LEU A 161 -10.63 6.23 4.06
N ASP A 162 -10.86 7.00 5.14
CA ASP A 162 -10.94 6.49 6.51
C ASP A 162 -9.74 5.55 6.80
N PHE A 163 -9.96 4.34 7.34
CA PHE A 163 -8.92 3.36 7.60
C PHE A 163 -8.11 2.94 6.36
N MET A 164 -8.68 3.03 5.14
CA MET A 164 -7.99 2.68 3.90
C MET A 164 -6.87 3.66 3.56
N TRP A 165 -6.85 4.86 4.15
CA TRP A 165 -5.73 5.78 3.95
C TRP A 165 -4.42 5.20 4.47
N TRP A 166 -4.48 4.51 5.61
CA TRP A 166 -3.33 3.88 6.27
C TRP A 166 -3.02 2.50 5.68
N GLN A 167 -4.05 1.78 5.23
CA GLN A 167 -3.95 0.48 4.56
C GLN A 167 -4.07 0.61 3.03
N PHE A 168 -3.47 1.65 2.45
CA PHE A 168 -3.75 2.02 1.06
C PHE A 168 -3.28 0.96 0.07
N ILE A 169 -2.06 0.44 0.27
CA ILE A 169 -1.50 -0.58 -0.60
C ILE A 169 -2.14 -1.94 -0.32
N GLU A 170 -2.38 -2.28 0.94
CA GLU A 170 -3.16 -3.47 1.31
C GLU A 170 -4.53 -3.46 0.64
N SER A 171 -5.24 -2.34 0.69
CA SER A 171 -6.58 -2.20 0.12
C SER A 171 -6.57 -2.42 -1.39
N ALA A 172 -5.59 -1.84 -2.08
CA ALA A 172 -5.41 -2.04 -3.50
C ALA A 172 -5.04 -3.48 -3.87
N VAL A 173 -4.10 -4.10 -3.15
CA VAL A 173 -3.69 -5.48 -3.38
C VAL A 173 -4.88 -6.40 -3.15
N CYS A 174 -5.66 -6.23 -2.08
CA CYS A 174 -6.84 -7.03 -1.79
C CYS A 174 -7.86 -7.02 -2.93
N CYS A 175 -8.06 -5.89 -3.61
CA CYS A 175 -9.01 -5.75 -4.70
C CYS A 175 -8.63 -6.56 -5.96
N ILE A 176 -7.33 -6.76 -6.22
CA ILE A 176 -6.84 -7.35 -7.48
C ILE A 176 -5.74 -8.39 -7.30
N ARG A 177 -5.55 -8.95 -6.10
CA ARG A 177 -4.44 -9.87 -5.77
C ARG A 177 -4.31 -11.01 -6.77
N ASN A 178 -5.45 -11.59 -7.14
CA ASN A 178 -5.55 -12.73 -8.05
C ASN A 178 -5.42 -12.37 -9.55
N LYS A 179 -5.20 -11.10 -9.88
CA LYS A 179 -5.03 -10.62 -11.26
C LYS A 179 -3.58 -10.61 -11.71
N PHE A 180 -2.64 -10.73 -10.79
CA PHE A 180 -1.20 -10.79 -11.08
C PHE A 180 -0.59 -12.05 -10.45
N SER A 181 0.45 -12.55 -11.11
CA SER A 181 1.38 -13.51 -10.53
C SER A 181 2.19 -12.87 -9.39
N GLU A 182 2.83 -13.70 -8.57
CA GLU A 182 3.72 -13.22 -7.51
C GLU A 182 4.90 -12.42 -8.08
N GLU A 183 5.44 -12.83 -9.23
CA GLU A 183 6.53 -12.11 -9.90
C GLU A 183 6.10 -10.71 -10.37
N GLU A 184 4.93 -10.58 -10.98
CA GLU A 184 4.40 -9.28 -11.42
C GLU A 184 4.18 -8.33 -10.24
N TRP A 185 3.59 -8.81 -9.14
CA TRP A 185 3.44 -8.02 -7.92
C TRP A 185 4.78 -7.52 -7.41
N LEU A 186 5.75 -8.42 -7.25
CA LEU A 186 7.06 -8.07 -6.71
C LEU A 186 7.81 -7.09 -7.60
N ASN A 187 7.68 -7.21 -8.93
CA ASN A 187 8.25 -6.24 -9.86
C ASN A 187 7.64 -4.84 -9.68
N LEU A 188 6.32 -4.75 -9.50
CA LEU A 188 5.65 -3.47 -9.20
C LEU A 188 6.11 -2.89 -7.85
N PHE A 189 6.20 -3.72 -6.81
CA PHE A 189 6.71 -3.30 -5.51
C PHE A 189 8.14 -2.77 -5.58
N HIS A 190 9.05 -3.46 -6.26
CA HIS A 190 10.43 -2.99 -6.45
C HIS A 190 10.50 -1.71 -7.28
N LYS A 191 9.67 -1.58 -8.32
CA LYS A 191 9.64 -0.37 -9.14
C LYS A 191 9.36 0.88 -8.31
N HIS A 192 8.40 0.81 -7.39
CA HIS A 192 7.91 1.99 -6.65
C HIS A 192 8.48 2.15 -5.24
N PHE A 193 8.85 1.05 -4.58
CA PHE A 193 9.15 1.01 -3.14
C PHE A 193 10.46 0.28 -2.80
N HIS A 194 11.39 0.11 -3.75
CA HIS A 194 12.67 -0.57 -3.47
C HIS A 194 13.45 0.03 -2.30
N ILE A 195 13.39 1.36 -2.10
CA ILE A 195 14.10 2.04 -1.02
C ILE A 195 13.55 1.58 0.32
N GLU A 196 12.23 1.58 0.47
CA GLU A 196 11.54 1.17 1.69
C GLU A 196 11.78 -0.32 1.98
N LEU A 197 11.68 -1.18 0.97
CA LEU A 197 11.96 -2.61 1.09
C LEU A 197 13.42 -2.89 1.50
N GLN A 198 14.39 -2.22 0.86
CA GLN A 198 15.80 -2.38 1.20
C GLN A 198 16.13 -1.83 2.58
N ARG A 199 15.62 -0.64 2.92
CA ARG A 199 15.82 -0.03 4.24
C ARG A 199 15.29 -0.96 5.32
N TRP A 200 14.06 -1.45 5.17
CA TRP A 200 13.48 -2.39 6.12
C TRP A 200 14.30 -3.68 6.21
N ALA A 201 14.81 -4.21 5.11
CA ALA A 201 15.62 -5.44 5.12
C ALA A 201 17.01 -5.26 5.77
N GLN A 202 17.58 -4.04 5.73
CA GLN A 202 18.93 -3.74 6.21
C GLN A 202 18.99 -3.18 7.63
N GLN A 203 17.85 -2.76 8.21
CA GLN A 203 17.82 -2.24 9.58
C GLN A 203 18.43 -3.23 10.60
N PRO A 204 19.21 -2.79 11.59
CA PRO A 204 19.67 -3.64 12.69
C PRO A 204 18.48 -4.14 13.52
N VAL A 205 18.55 -5.40 13.98
CA VAL A 205 17.48 -6.02 14.78
C VAL A 205 17.27 -5.31 16.13
N GLU A 206 18.27 -4.54 16.59
CA GLU A 206 18.26 -3.84 17.88
C GLU A 206 17.63 -2.43 17.80
N GLN A 207 17.22 -1.95 16.61
CA GLN A 207 16.62 -0.62 16.45
C GLN A 207 15.08 -0.63 16.39
N TYR A 208 14.43 -1.76 16.64
CA TYR A 208 12.95 -1.82 16.64
C TYR A 208 12.33 -1.02 17.80
N GLU A 209 13.06 -0.83 18.92
CA GLU A 209 12.58 -0.07 20.09
C GLU A 209 12.54 1.45 19.85
N LEU A 210 13.42 2.00 19.00
CA LEU A 210 13.61 3.46 18.89
C LEU A 210 12.65 4.17 17.93
N TYR A 211 11.98 3.46 17.02
CA TYR A 211 11.06 4.10 16.08
C TYR A 211 9.66 4.38 16.67
N PHE A 212 9.34 3.79 17.84
CA PHE A 212 8.00 3.87 18.42
C PHE A 212 7.95 4.23 19.92
N HIS A 213 9.08 4.23 20.65
CA HIS A 213 9.07 4.76 22.02
C HIS A 213 8.88 6.28 22.09
N GLU A 214 9.24 7.04 21.04
CA GLU A 214 8.94 8.47 20.97
C GLU A 214 7.43 8.75 20.78
N ILE A 215 6.65 7.80 20.26
CA ILE A 215 5.20 7.97 20.04
C ILE A 215 4.39 7.60 21.29
N THR A 216 4.86 6.66 22.11
CA THR A 216 4.11 6.24 23.31
C THR A 216 4.14 7.24 24.46
N GLU A 217 5.16 8.08 24.56
CA GLU A 217 5.24 9.07 25.65
C GLU A 217 4.46 10.37 25.33
N ASP A 218 4.38 10.79 24.07
CA ASP A 218 3.71 12.04 23.70
C ASP A 218 2.18 11.90 23.51
N VAL A 219 1.67 10.71 23.19
CA VAL A 219 0.20 10.50 23.06
C VAL A 219 -0.47 10.34 24.44
N ALA A 220 0.26 9.88 25.46
CA ALA A 220 -0.27 9.77 26.82
C ALA A 220 -0.49 11.13 27.51
N PHE A 221 0.20 12.20 27.06
CA PHE A 221 0.10 13.52 27.71
C PHE A 221 -0.98 14.43 27.15
N ASN A 222 -1.53 14.15 25.95
CA ASN A 222 -2.50 15.04 25.29
C ASN A 222 -3.97 14.63 25.44
N HIS A 223 -4.29 13.52 26.11
CA HIS A 223 -5.68 13.12 26.40
C HIS A 223 -6.22 13.58 27.76
N ASN A 224 -5.44 14.34 28.56
CA ASN A 224 -5.85 14.83 29.89
C ASN A 224 -5.93 16.36 30.04
N LYS A 225 -6.07 17.11 28.94
CA LYS A 225 -6.35 18.56 29.01
C LYS A 225 -7.44 19.02 28.05
N LYS A 226 -8.65 18.49 28.22
CA LYS A 226 -9.90 19.23 27.93
C LYS A 226 -10.97 18.86 28.97
N LEU A 227 -10.89 19.53 30.11
CA LEU A 227 -12.02 19.91 30.97
C LEU A 227 -12.00 21.43 31.10
#